data_AF-A0A948VRG5-F1
#
_entry.id   AF-A0A948VRG5-F1
#
_cell.length_a   1.000
_cell.length_b   1.000
_cell.length_c   1.000
_cell.angle_alpha   90.00
_cell.angle_beta   90.00
_cell.angle_gamma   90.00
#
_symmetry.space_group_name_H-M   'P 1'
#
loop_
_entity.id
_entity.type
_entity.pdbx_description
1 polymer ?
#
loop_
_entity_poly.entity_id
_entity_poly.type
_entity_poly.pdbx_seq_one_letter_code
_entity_poly.pdbx_strand_id
1 'polypeptide(L)'
;GDHPETRVYAVSPDAMGDVDAALARAAAADRRVLLVMGANWCHDSRALAGWLSAPRFAALVAAHYELVFVNVGMPQSGDGHNLDIAQRFGIADFPGTPALLVLTADGHLVNADTATSWRDSANRSEDAIYAELAALAKATPD
;
A
#
# COMPACT_ATOMS: atom_id res chain seq x y z
N GLY A 1 -20.89 1.06 -3.24
CA GLY A 1 -20.94 1.88 -4.46
C GLY A 1 -20.09 1.19 -5.52
N ASP A 2 -20.24 1.54 -6.79
CA ASP A 2 -19.34 1.00 -7.83
C ASP A 2 -17.94 1.55 -7.61
N HIS A 3 -16.99 0.67 -7.29
CA HIS A 3 -15.56 0.96 -7.28
C HIS A 3 -14.85 -0.05 -8.20
N PRO A 4 -13.74 0.33 -8.85
CA PRO A 4 -12.94 -0.62 -9.61
C PRO A 4 -12.37 -1.70 -8.67
N GLU A 5 -12.18 -2.91 -9.18
CA GLU A 5 -11.50 -3.99 -8.47
C GLU A 5 -10.44 -4.64 -9.36
N THR A 6 -9.29 -4.98 -8.80
CA THR A 6 -8.28 -5.81 -9.48
C THR A 6 -7.61 -6.79 -8.52
N ARG A 7 -7.04 -7.87 -9.07
CA ARG A 7 -6.35 -8.92 -8.33
C ARG A 7 -4.86 -8.90 -8.63
N VAL A 8 -4.12 -8.11 -7.86
CA VAL A 8 -2.68 -7.84 -8.07
C VAL A 8 -1.79 -8.42 -6.98
N TYR A 9 -2.36 -8.97 -5.90
CA TYR A 9 -1.61 -9.54 -4.78
C TYR A 9 -1.12 -10.94 -5.15
N ALA A 10 -0.04 -11.03 -5.92
CA ALA A 10 0.63 -12.28 -6.24
C ALA A 10 1.44 -12.79 -5.04
N VAL A 11 1.55 -14.12 -4.91
CA VAL A 11 2.49 -14.72 -3.96
C VAL A 11 3.91 -14.45 -4.48
N SER A 12 4.73 -13.83 -3.64
CA SER A 12 6.16 -13.66 -3.90
C SER A 12 6.96 -14.61 -2.99
N PRO A 13 7.96 -15.32 -3.50
CA PRO A 13 8.89 -16.09 -2.67
C PRO A 13 9.84 -15.19 -1.86
N ASP A 14 9.94 -13.91 -2.19
CA ASP A 14 10.81 -12.93 -1.51
C ASP A 14 10.15 -11.53 -1.48
N ALA A 15 9.04 -11.41 -0.75
CA ALA A 15 8.31 -10.15 -0.65
C ALA A 15 9.14 -9.03 0.03
N MET A 16 10.06 -9.37 0.94
CA MET A 16 10.96 -8.40 1.56
C MET A 16 11.92 -7.83 0.51
N GLY A 17 12.50 -8.68 -0.33
CA GLY A 17 13.34 -8.27 -1.46
C GLY A 17 12.61 -7.40 -2.48
N ASP A 18 11.33 -7.68 -2.76
CA ASP A 18 10.50 -6.84 -3.63
C ASP A 18 10.32 -5.42 -3.06
N VAL A 19 10.16 -5.30 -1.74
CA VAL A 19 10.07 -4.01 -1.04
C VAL A 19 11.41 -3.28 -1.04
N ASP A 20 12.52 -3.98 -0.80
CA ASP A 20 13.87 -3.39 -0.88
C ASP A 20 14.18 -2.88 -2.29
N ALA A 21 13.77 -3.62 -3.32
CA ALA A 21 13.92 -3.20 -4.70
C ALA A 21 13.06 -1.95 -5.01
N ALA A 22 11.87 -1.83 -4.41
CA ALA A 22 11.03 -0.64 -4.54
C ALA A 22 11.67 0.58 -3.85
N LEU A 23 12.24 0.42 -2.65
CA LEU A 23 12.99 1.47 -1.95
C LEU A 23 14.18 1.95 -2.78
N ALA A 24 14.95 1.03 -3.35
CA ALA A 24 16.09 1.38 -4.19
C ALA A 24 15.68 2.19 -5.45
N ARG A 25 14.59 1.80 -6.12
CA ARG A 25 14.05 2.56 -7.26
C ARG A 25 13.52 3.94 -6.82
N ALA A 26 12.86 4.01 -5.68
CA ALA A 26 12.31 5.24 -5.12
C ALA A 26 13.42 6.25 -4.82
N ALA A 27 14.52 5.80 -4.21
CA ALA A 27 15.70 6.61 -3.98
C ALA A 27 16.35 7.12 -5.28
N ALA A 28 16.44 6.28 -6.31
CA ALA A 28 16.98 6.69 -7.60
C ALA A 28 16.10 7.70 -8.35
N ALA A 29 14.79 7.68 -8.11
CA ALA A 29 13.80 8.51 -8.78
C ALA A 29 13.31 9.72 -7.96
N ASP A 30 13.82 9.92 -6.73
CA ASP A 30 13.32 10.91 -5.76
C ASP A 30 11.80 10.81 -5.55
N ARG A 31 11.33 9.56 -5.38
CA ARG A 31 9.92 9.21 -5.14
C ARG A 31 9.74 8.55 -3.79
N ARG A 32 8.49 8.45 -3.34
CA ARG A 32 8.12 7.63 -2.18
C ARG A 32 7.87 6.19 -2.59
N VAL A 33 7.88 5.27 -1.64
CA VAL A 33 7.31 3.93 -1.85
C VAL A 33 5.86 3.95 -1.39
N LEU A 34 4.97 3.44 -2.23
CA LEU A 34 3.59 3.12 -1.89
C LEU A 34 3.50 1.60 -1.71
N LEU A 35 3.65 1.15 -0.47
CA LEU A 35 3.57 -0.26 -0.09
C LEU A 35 2.13 -0.59 0.29
N VAL A 36 1.49 -1.46 -0.49
CA VAL A 36 0.12 -1.90 -0.26
C VAL A 36 0.13 -3.37 0.14
N MET A 37 -0.16 -3.63 1.42
CA MET A 37 -0.19 -4.97 1.98
C MET A 37 -1.65 -5.45 2.04
N GLY A 38 -1.97 -6.50 1.28
CA GLY A 38 -3.35 -6.94 1.12
C GLY A 38 -3.46 -8.36 0.57
N ALA A 39 -4.66 -8.72 0.12
CA ALA A 39 -4.91 -10.05 -0.45
C ALA A 39 -6.04 -10.05 -1.47
N ASN A 40 -5.98 -10.95 -2.45
CA ASN A 40 -6.97 -11.04 -3.53
C ASN A 40 -8.36 -11.50 -3.06
N TRP A 41 -8.49 -12.14 -1.89
CA TRP A 41 -9.79 -12.51 -1.33
C TRP A 41 -10.49 -11.32 -0.65
N CYS A 42 -9.74 -10.31 -0.20
CA CYS A 42 -10.26 -9.15 0.51
C CYS A 42 -10.86 -8.12 -0.47
N HIS A 43 -12.12 -7.77 -0.27
CA HIS A 43 -12.85 -6.81 -1.10
C HIS A 43 -12.19 -5.41 -1.08
N ASP A 44 -11.90 -4.85 0.09
CA ASP A 44 -11.24 -3.56 0.23
C ASP A 44 -9.84 -3.53 -0.39
N SER A 45 -9.11 -4.66 -0.36
CA SER A 45 -7.79 -4.78 -0.98
C SER A 45 -7.88 -4.69 -2.50
N ARG A 46 -8.88 -5.36 -3.09
CA ARG A 46 -9.13 -5.29 -4.53
C ARG A 46 -9.65 -3.93 -4.95
N ALA A 47 -10.50 -3.29 -4.13
CA ALA A 47 -11.03 -1.95 -4.37
C ALA A 47 -9.89 -0.91 -4.44
N LEU A 48 -9.01 -0.90 -3.44
CA LEU A 48 -7.85 -0.01 -3.40
C LEU A 48 -6.93 -0.24 -4.60
N ALA A 49 -6.61 -1.50 -4.91
CA ALA A 49 -5.78 -1.81 -6.07
C ALA A 49 -6.43 -1.38 -7.40
N GLY A 50 -7.77 -1.48 -7.48
CA GLY A 50 -8.55 -1.03 -8.63
C GLY A 50 -8.41 0.48 -8.82
N TRP A 51 -8.52 1.24 -7.73
CA TRP A 51 -8.32 2.69 -7.76
C TRP A 51 -6.90 3.04 -8.21
N LEU A 52 -5.88 2.43 -7.63
CA LEU A 52 -4.47 2.69 -7.97
C LEU A 52 -4.14 2.40 -9.45
N SER A 53 -4.93 1.54 -10.11
CA SER A 53 -4.81 1.21 -11.52
C SER A 53 -5.61 2.12 -12.45
N ALA A 54 -6.57 2.89 -11.93
CA ALA A 54 -7.41 3.78 -12.74
C ALA A 54 -6.58 4.96 -13.28
N PRO A 55 -6.89 5.50 -14.48
CA PRO A 55 -6.02 6.47 -15.17
C PRO A 55 -5.62 7.70 -14.33
N ARG A 56 -6.56 8.23 -13.54
CA ARG A 56 -6.33 9.38 -12.66
C ARG A 56 -5.28 9.08 -11.58
N PHE A 57 -5.33 7.90 -10.99
CA PHE A 57 -4.40 7.47 -9.94
C PHE A 57 -3.08 6.99 -10.52
N ALA A 58 -3.11 6.29 -11.66
CA ALA A 58 -1.90 5.84 -12.34
C ALA A 58 -0.96 7.03 -12.64
N ALA A 59 -1.52 8.19 -13.03
CA ALA A 59 -0.74 9.41 -13.21
C ALA A 59 -0.12 9.94 -11.90
N LEU A 60 -0.89 9.96 -10.80
CA LEU A 60 -0.40 10.36 -9.47
C LEU A 60 0.69 9.41 -8.96
N VAL A 61 0.47 8.10 -9.09
CA VAL A 61 1.41 7.04 -8.73
C VAL A 61 2.70 7.19 -9.54
N ALA A 62 2.61 7.28 -10.86
CA ALA A 62 3.79 7.42 -11.71
C ALA A 62 4.62 8.67 -11.37
N ALA A 63 3.97 9.77 -10.99
CA ALA A 63 4.64 11.02 -10.65
C ALA A 63 5.36 10.99 -9.29
N HIS A 64 4.84 10.27 -8.29
CA HIS A 64 5.27 10.44 -6.90
C HIS A 64 5.66 9.15 -6.17
N TYR A 65 5.35 7.99 -6.73
CA TYR A 65 5.41 6.72 -6.02
C TYR A 65 6.06 5.60 -6.84
N GLU A 66 6.80 4.76 -6.13
CA GLU A 66 7.07 3.37 -6.50
C GLU A 66 6.02 2.49 -5.81
N LEU A 67 5.10 1.94 -6.60
CA LEU A 67 4.03 1.08 -6.08
C LEU A 67 4.51 -0.36 -5.95
N VAL A 68 4.32 -0.96 -4.78
CA VAL A 68 4.56 -2.39 -4.52
C VAL A 68 3.35 -3.00 -3.80
N PHE A 69 2.86 -4.12 -4.32
CA PHE A 69 1.81 -4.91 -3.69
C PHE A 69 2.43 -6.12 -3.01
N VAL A 70 2.10 -6.32 -1.73
CA VAL A 70 2.54 -7.48 -0.95
C VAL A 70 1.32 -8.30 -0.57
N ASN A 71 1.30 -9.57 -0.98
CA ASN A 71 0.32 -10.52 -0.48
C ASN A 71 0.64 -10.86 0.98
N VAL A 72 -0.36 -10.80 1.84
CA VAL A 72 -0.24 -11.18 3.27
C VAL A 72 -1.03 -12.45 3.62
N GLY A 73 -1.64 -13.09 2.61
CA GLY A 73 -2.45 -14.29 2.79
C GLY A 73 -3.72 -14.02 3.58
N MET A 74 -4.10 -14.96 4.45
CA MET A 74 -5.27 -14.84 5.31
C MET A 74 -4.85 -15.01 6.79
N PRO A 75 -4.48 -13.92 7.48
CA PRO A 75 -3.98 -13.99 8.85
C PRO A 75 -4.93 -14.68 9.83
N GLN A 76 -6.25 -14.55 9.64
CA GLN A 76 -7.24 -15.13 10.56
C GLN A 76 -7.35 -16.66 10.48
N SER A 77 -6.86 -17.30 9.41
CA SER A 77 -6.98 -18.74 9.18
C SER A 77 -5.63 -19.46 9.20
N GLY A 78 -4.55 -18.78 9.59
CA GLY A 78 -3.21 -19.36 9.73
C GLY A 78 -2.34 -19.33 8.48
N ASP A 79 -2.84 -18.78 7.37
CA ASP A 79 -2.08 -18.53 6.12
C ASP A 79 -1.49 -17.11 6.08
N GLY A 80 -1.37 -16.45 7.22
CA GLY A 80 -0.76 -15.12 7.31
C GLY A 80 0.72 -15.18 6.99
N HIS A 81 1.19 -14.33 6.07
CA HIS A 81 2.60 -14.21 5.71
C HIS A 81 2.98 -12.74 5.48
N ASN A 82 4.29 -12.46 5.45
CA ASN A 82 4.86 -11.14 5.18
C ASN A 82 4.46 -10.00 6.15
N LEU A 83 3.85 -10.32 7.31
CA LEU A 83 3.43 -9.32 8.30
C LEU A 83 4.62 -8.61 8.97
N ASP A 84 5.78 -9.27 8.99
CA ASP A 84 7.06 -8.72 9.43
C ASP A 84 7.50 -7.51 8.59
N ILE A 85 7.07 -7.41 7.34
CA ILE A 85 7.31 -6.22 6.50
C ILE A 85 6.64 -4.99 7.11
N ALA A 86 5.39 -5.11 7.59
CA ALA A 86 4.71 -4.00 8.24
C ALA A 86 5.43 -3.59 9.54
N GLN A 87 5.87 -4.59 10.31
CA GLN A 87 6.59 -4.38 11.58
C GLN A 87 7.93 -3.68 11.37
N ARG A 88 8.66 -4.00 10.29
CA ARG A 88 9.91 -3.33 9.90
C ARG A 88 9.74 -1.82 9.80
N PHE A 89 8.56 -1.35 9.40
CA PHE A 89 8.26 0.07 9.22
C PHE A 89 7.43 0.67 10.36
N GLY A 90 7.35 0.00 11.51
CA GLY A 90 6.73 0.55 12.73
C GLY A 90 5.24 0.25 12.89
N ILE A 91 4.63 -0.58 12.03
CA ILE A 91 3.26 -1.05 12.22
C ILE A 91 3.28 -2.30 13.10
N ALA A 92 3.10 -2.11 14.41
CA ALA A 92 3.09 -3.20 15.38
C ALA A 92 1.86 -4.11 15.23
N ASP A 93 0.69 -3.50 15.00
CA ASP A 93 -0.58 -4.21 14.87
C ASP A 93 -1.09 -4.18 13.43
N PHE A 94 -1.42 -5.36 12.90
CA PHE A 94 -2.03 -5.52 11.59
C PHE A 94 -3.48 -6.04 11.74
N PRO A 95 -4.46 -5.17 12.02
CA PRO A 95 -5.82 -5.60 12.34
C PRO A 95 -6.60 -6.13 11.13
N GLY A 96 -6.13 -5.86 9.91
CA GLY A 96 -6.78 -6.31 8.69
C GLY A 96 -6.20 -5.70 7.43
N THR A 97 -6.66 -6.20 6.29
CA THR A 97 -6.24 -5.77 4.96
C THR A 97 -7.26 -4.82 4.30
N PRO A 98 -6.82 -3.94 3.38
CA PRO A 98 -5.42 -3.62 3.11
C PRO A 98 -4.85 -2.68 4.18
N ALA A 99 -3.53 -2.74 4.34
CA ALA A 99 -2.77 -1.63 4.91
C ALA A 99 -2.04 -0.90 3.77
N LEU A 100 -1.97 0.42 3.86
CA LEU A 100 -1.27 1.28 2.91
C LEU A 100 -0.20 2.06 3.66
N LEU A 101 1.06 1.75 3.37
CA LEU A 101 2.21 2.40 3.96
C LEU A 101 2.84 3.29 2.89
N VAL A 102 2.97 4.58 3.20
CA VAL A 102 3.75 5.52 2.41
C VAL A 102 5.09 5.69 3.09
N LEU A 103 6.15 5.25 2.41
CA LEU A 103 7.51 5.35 2.93
C LEU A 103 8.28 6.42 2.16
N THR A 104 9.14 7.16 2.84
CA THR A 104 10.22 7.89 2.17
C THR A 104 11.19 6.92 1.48
N ALA A 105 12.04 7.44 0.61
CA ALA A 105 13.02 6.63 -0.14
C ALA A 105 14.03 5.89 0.77
N ASP A 106 14.32 6.44 1.95
CA ASP A 106 15.15 5.84 3.00
C ASP A 106 14.35 4.95 3.98
N GLY A 107 13.06 4.74 3.74
CA GLY A 107 12.23 3.77 4.44
C GLY A 107 11.55 4.29 5.71
N HIS A 108 11.42 5.59 5.90
CA HIS A 108 10.67 6.16 7.02
C HIS A 108 9.18 6.18 6.71
N LEU A 109 8.36 5.70 7.64
CA LEU A 109 6.91 5.69 7.48
C LEU A 109 6.33 7.09 7.66
N VAL A 110 5.56 7.55 6.66
CA VAL A 110 4.97 8.89 6.62
C VAL A 110 3.56 8.92 7.22
N ASN A 111 2.83 7.80 7.19
CA ASN A 111 1.42 7.75 7.55
C ASN A 111 1.12 6.75 8.68
N ALA A 112 1.93 6.74 9.74
CA ALA A 112 1.80 5.80 10.86
C ALA A 112 0.37 5.71 11.42
N ASP A 113 -0.30 6.86 11.59
CA ASP A 113 -1.65 6.93 12.16
C ASP A 113 -2.75 6.40 11.23
N THR A 114 -2.55 6.48 9.90
CA THR A 114 -3.59 6.09 8.93
C THR A 114 -3.32 4.77 8.24
N ALA A 115 -2.12 4.21 8.34
CA ALA A 115 -1.68 3.06 7.53
C ALA A 115 -2.63 1.85 7.56
N THR A 116 -3.21 1.53 8.74
CA THR A 116 -4.13 0.39 8.92
C THR A 116 -5.61 0.79 8.82
N SER A 117 -5.90 2.08 8.61
CA SER A 117 -7.27 2.58 8.41
C SER A 117 -7.84 2.19 7.04
N TRP A 118 -6.98 1.92 6.06
CA TRP A 118 -7.32 1.64 4.66
C TRP A 118 -8.12 0.34 4.44
N ARG A 119 -8.38 -0.42 5.50
CA ARG A 119 -9.28 -1.58 5.53
C ARG A 119 -10.75 -1.29 5.15
N ASP A 120 -11.11 -0.03 4.96
CA ASP A 120 -12.43 0.43 4.52
C ASP A 120 -12.43 1.04 3.10
N SER A 121 -11.38 0.75 2.31
CA SER A 121 -11.16 1.35 0.98
C SER A 121 -12.35 1.25 0.03
N ALA A 122 -13.19 0.21 0.12
CA ALA A 122 -14.39 0.09 -0.71
C ALA A 122 -15.50 1.11 -0.37
N ASN A 123 -15.46 1.67 0.83
CA ASN A 123 -16.41 2.67 1.32
C ASN A 123 -15.90 4.11 1.15
N ARG A 124 -14.61 4.29 0.83
CA ARG A 124 -14.04 5.61 0.56
C ARG A 124 -14.47 6.09 -0.83
N SER A 125 -14.68 7.40 -0.96
CA SER A 125 -14.89 8.01 -2.27
C SER A 125 -13.58 8.09 -3.05
N GLU A 126 -13.69 8.10 -4.38
CA GLU A 126 -12.54 8.33 -5.27
C GLU A 126 -11.74 9.57 -4.87
N ASP A 127 -12.42 10.70 -4.64
CA ASP A 127 -11.77 11.96 -4.30
C ASP A 127 -11.08 11.92 -2.94
N ALA A 128 -11.63 11.20 -1.96
CA ALA A 128 -10.99 11.06 -0.65
C ALA A 128 -9.68 10.26 -0.76
N ILE A 129 -9.70 9.13 -1.49
CA ILE A 129 -8.49 8.33 -1.73
C ILE A 129 -7.45 9.17 -2.48
N TYR A 130 -7.86 9.88 -3.53
CA TYR A 130 -6.95 10.70 -4.32
C TYR A 130 -6.34 11.83 -3.49
N ALA A 131 -7.15 12.54 -2.71
CA ALA A 131 -6.70 13.65 -1.88
C ALA A 131 -5.70 13.18 -0.81
N GLU A 132 -5.96 12.05 -0.13
CA GLU A 132 -5.05 11.51 0.87
C GLU A 132 -3.71 11.11 0.24
N LEU A 133 -3.73 10.38 -0.90
CA LEU A 133 -2.49 10.02 -1.61
C LEU A 133 -1.73 11.24 -2.12
N ALA A 134 -2.42 12.28 -2.60
CA ALA A 134 -1.77 13.50 -3.05
C ALA A 134 -1.15 14.30 -1.89
N ALA A 135 -1.74 14.25 -0.70
CA ALA A 135 -1.21 14.87 0.51
C ALA A 135 0.01 14.11 1.04
N LEU A 136 -0.08 12.77 1.13
CA LEU A 136 1.02 11.91 1.56
C LEU A 136 2.23 12.00 0.61
N ALA A 137 2.00 12.33 -0.67
CA ALA A 137 3.05 12.59 -1.66
C ALA A 137 3.84 13.88 -1.40
N LYS A 138 3.52 14.65 -0.35
CA LYS A 138 4.20 15.89 0.01
C LYS A 138 4.51 15.99 1.51
N ALA A 139 4.01 15.07 2.31
CA ALA A 139 4.19 15.06 3.76
C ALA A 139 5.65 14.76 4.13
N THR A 140 6.14 15.43 5.17
CA THR A 140 7.45 15.13 5.77
C THR A 140 7.21 14.04 6.83
N PRO A 141 8.06 13.00 6.91
CA PRO A 141 8.01 12.09 8.07
C PRO A 141 8.26 12.88 9.35
N ASP A 142 7.54 12.55 10.42
CA ASP A 142 7.71 13.16 11.74
C ASP A 142 9.07 12.85 12.38
#